data_AF-A0A0P7WHL2-F1
#
_entry.id   AF-A0A0P7WHL2-F1
#
_cell.length_a   1.000
_cell.length_b   1.000
_cell.length_c   1.000
_cell.angle_alpha   90.00
_cell.angle_beta   90.00
_cell.angle_gamma   90.00
#
_symmetry.space_group_name_H-M   'P 1'
#
loop_
_entity.id
_entity.type
_entity.pdbx_description
1 polymer ?
#
loop_
_entity_poly.entity_id
_entity_poly.type
_entity_poly.pdbx_seq_one_letter_code
_entity_poly.pdbx_strand_id
1 'polypeptide(L)'
;MVATDPELWMCHYLGGAWRAPLATRMACVLGPCGAVTGQVVLAGRADMDRAHSMLRPAPAMDDLEYRQILAGLGDVALRTPLPSSIAQGAVYLAAPQDAAIAIRLASQIARAGLRPGAFALLYQA
;
A
#
# COMPACT_ATOMS: atom_id res chain seq x y z
N MET A 1 -16.63 -5.33 11.46
CA MET A 1 -15.73 -4.20 11.11
C MET A 1 -14.32 -4.64 11.38
N VAL A 2 -13.43 -4.67 10.38
CA VAL A 2 -12.00 -4.82 10.66
C VAL A 2 -11.58 -3.52 11.33
N ALA A 3 -11.25 -3.56 12.61
CA ALA A 3 -10.60 -2.43 13.26
C ALA A 3 -9.31 -2.16 12.46
N THR A 4 -9.30 -1.08 11.68
CA THR A 4 -8.08 -0.58 11.05
C THR A 4 -7.18 -0.18 12.19
N ASP A 5 -6.11 -0.94 12.40
CA ASP A 5 -5.06 -0.59 13.32
C ASP A 5 -4.54 0.82 12.93
N PRO A 6 -4.74 1.83 13.80
CA PRO A 6 -4.42 3.21 13.47
C PRO A 6 -2.93 3.40 13.18
N GLU A 7 -2.06 2.52 13.67
CA GLU A 7 -0.62 2.59 13.42
C GLU A 7 -0.28 2.36 11.94
N LEU A 8 -1.09 1.58 11.21
CA LEU A 8 -0.86 1.29 9.79
C LEU A 8 -0.99 2.53 8.90
N TRP A 9 -1.83 3.49 9.31
CA TRP A 9 -2.02 4.75 8.57
C TRP A 9 -0.77 5.62 8.59
N MET A 10 0.07 5.44 9.60
CA MET A 10 1.32 6.18 9.80
C MET A 10 2.54 5.44 9.27
N CYS A 11 2.35 4.29 8.61
CA CYS A 11 3.43 3.43 8.12
C CYS A 11 3.43 3.28 6.60
N HIS A 12 4.57 2.84 6.06
CA HIS A 12 4.68 2.28 4.71
C HIS A 12 4.80 0.77 4.80
N TYR A 13 4.23 0.03 3.85
CA TYR A 13 4.45 -1.41 3.76
C TYR A 13 5.63 -1.66 2.83
N LEU A 14 6.78 -2.07 3.38
CA LEU A 14 8.05 -2.22 2.64
C LEU A 14 8.74 -3.52 3.02
N GLY A 15 9.13 -4.31 2.01
CA GLY A 15 9.91 -5.53 2.24
C GLY A 15 9.18 -6.56 3.11
N GLY A 16 7.85 -6.65 2.98
CA GLY A 16 7.03 -7.61 3.74
C GLY A 16 6.64 -7.17 5.16
N ALA A 17 6.85 -5.91 5.53
CA ALA A 17 6.51 -5.40 6.87
C ALA A 17 6.03 -3.95 6.84
N TRP A 18 5.22 -3.56 7.82
CA TRP A 18 4.90 -2.16 8.11
C TRP A 18 6.10 -1.49 8.76
N ARG A 19 6.51 -0.34 8.22
CA ARG A 19 7.71 0.39 8.65
C ARG A 19 7.41 1.86 8.80
N ALA A 20 8.04 2.47 9.80
CA ALA A 20 8.04 3.92 9.98
C ALA A 20 8.59 4.63 8.72
N PRO A 21 7.90 5.65 8.20
CA PRO A 21 8.39 6.54 7.16
C PRO A 21 9.64 7.29 7.60
N LEU A 22 10.48 7.67 6.63
CA LEU A 22 11.60 8.60 6.85
C LEU A 22 11.14 10.05 6.70
N ALA A 23 10.12 10.28 5.88
CA ALA A 23 9.45 11.56 5.77
C ALA A 23 8.52 11.85 6.97
N THR A 24 8.21 13.13 7.15
CA THR A 24 7.31 13.62 8.21
C THR A 24 6.09 14.37 7.67
N ARG A 25 6.03 14.62 6.36
CA ARG A 25 4.92 15.36 5.75
C ARG A 25 3.68 14.47 5.75
N MET A 26 2.54 15.01 6.19
CA MET A 26 1.29 14.28 6.29
C MET A 26 0.22 14.86 5.35
N ALA A 27 -0.76 14.04 4.98
CA ALA A 27 -1.96 14.46 4.27
C ALA A 27 -3.22 13.94 4.97
N CYS A 28 -4.28 14.77 4.96
CA CYS A 28 -5.59 14.37 5.47
C CYS A 28 -6.26 13.41 4.50
N VAL A 29 -6.86 12.36 5.06
CA VAL A 29 -7.82 11.50 4.37
C VAL A 29 -9.21 12.04 4.67
N LEU A 30 -9.97 12.29 3.61
CA LEU A 30 -11.28 12.91 3.66
C LEU A 30 -12.33 11.85 3.35
N GLY A 31 -13.41 11.85 4.15
CA GLY A 31 -14.59 11.06 3.88
C GLY A 31 -15.45 11.65 2.76
N PRO A 32 -16.54 10.97 2.36
CA PRO A 32 -17.42 11.41 1.28
C PRO A 32 -18.03 12.81 1.47
N CYS A 33 -18.22 13.23 2.71
CA CYS A 33 -18.74 14.55 3.07
C CYS A 33 -17.66 15.63 3.24
N GLY A 34 -16.39 15.31 2.95
CA GLY A 34 -15.26 16.23 3.14
C GLY A 34 -14.73 16.30 4.57
N ALA A 35 -15.33 15.61 5.54
CA ALA A 35 -14.81 15.51 6.90
C ALA A 35 -13.49 14.71 6.92
N VAL A 36 -12.54 15.12 7.77
CA VAL A 36 -11.29 14.37 7.97
C VAL A 36 -11.59 13.05 8.69
N THR A 37 -11.22 11.92 8.07
CA THR A 37 -11.39 10.57 8.62
C THR A 37 -10.08 9.97 9.12
N GLY A 38 -8.95 10.55 8.73
CA GLY A 38 -7.63 10.10 9.14
C GLY A 38 -6.52 10.93 8.51
N GLN A 39 -5.29 10.47 8.68
CA GLN A 39 -4.11 11.04 8.06
C GLN A 39 -3.19 9.93 7.56
N VAL A 40 -2.35 10.24 6.58
CA VAL A 40 -1.24 9.37 6.14
C VAL A 40 0.04 10.17 6.05
N VAL A 41 1.18 9.51 6.22
CA VAL A 41 2.48 10.12 5.94
C VAL A 41 2.79 9.96 4.45
N LEU A 42 3.14 11.07 3.80
CA LEU A 42 3.53 11.12 2.40
C LEU A 42 4.99 10.73 2.26
N ALA A 43 5.27 9.86 1.30
CA ALA A 43 6.61 9.38 1.00
C ALA A 43 7.51 10.50 0.50
N GLY A 44 8.70 10.59 1.09
CA GLY A 44 9.78 11.41 0.57
C GLY A 44 10.68 10.64 -0.41
N ARG A 45 11.68 11.32 -0.97
CA ARG A 45 12.67 10.68 -1.85
C ARG A 45 13.38 9.51 -1.17
N ALA A 46 13.76 9.66 0.10
CA ALA A 46 14.43 8.61 0.87
C ALA A 46 13.53 7.38 1.10
N ASP A 47 12.22 7.56 1.26
CA ASP A 47 11.28 6.44 1.37
C ASP A 47 11.14 5.68 0.06
N MET A 48 11.11 6.41 -1.06
CA MET A 48 11.09 5.83 -2.40
C MET A 48 12.36 5.03 -2.70
N ASP A 49 13.53 5.61 -2.45
CA ASP A 49 14.81 4.94 -2.66
C ASP A 49 14.90 3.67 -1.77
N ARG A 50 14.43 3.76 -0.52
CA ARG A 50 14.33 2.62 0.40
C ARG A 50 13.40 1.54 -0.14
N ALA A 51 12.21 1.90 -0.63
CA ALA A 51 11.27 0.96 -1.22
C ALA A 51 11.89 0.21 -2.41
N HIS A 52 12.47 0.94 -3.37
CA HIS A 52 13.13 0.36 -4.53
C HIS A 52 14.28 -0.58 -4.16
N SER A 53 15.09 -0.23 -3.15
CA SER A 53 16.18 -1.10 -2.69
C SER A 53 15.70 -2.45 -2.13
N MET A 54 14.45 -2.50 -1.64
CA MET A 54 13.83 -3.68 -1.04
C MET A 54 12.99 -4.50 -2.03
N LEU A 55 12.75 -4.00 -3.26
CA LEU A 55 11.92 -4.71 -4.24
C LEU A 55 12.58 -5.98 -4.73
N ARG A 56 11.79 -7.04 -4.85
CA ARG A 56 12.23 -8.34 -5.35
C ARG A 56 11.17 -8.92 -6.30
N PRO A 57 11.56 -9.50 -7.44
CA PRO A 57 10.65 -10.26 -8.29
C PRO A 57 9.93 -11.37 -7.53
N ALA A 58 8.64 -11.50 -7.79
CA ALA A 58 7.80 -12.57 -7.26
C ALA A 58 7.67 -13.73 -8.27
N PRO A 59 7.54 -14.98 -7.81
CA PRO A 59 7.25 -16.11 -8.69
C PRO A 59 5.83 -16.00 -9.27
N ALA A 60 5.54 -16.77 -10.33
CA ALA A 60 4.24 -16.76 -10.99
C ALA A 60 3.07 -17.17 -10.07
N MET A 61 3.32 -18.02 -9.06
CA MET A 61 2.30 -18.41 -8.08
C MET A 61 1.87 -17.23 -7.21
N ASP A 62 2.83 -16.50 -6.63
CA ASP A 62 2.56 -15.28 -5.84
C ASP A 62 1.86 -14.22 -6.70
N ASP A 63 2.25 -14.07 -7.97
CA ASP A 63 1.60 -13.14 -8.89
C ASP A 63 0.14 -13.51 -9.18
N LEU A 64 -0.16 -14.81 -9.32
CA LEU A 64 -1.53 -15.30 -9.46
C LEU A 64 -2.35 -15.02 -8.20
N GLU A 65 -1.80 -15.31 -7.02
CA GLU A 65 -2.45 -15.05 -5.74
C GLU A 65 -2.70 -13.54 -5.54
N TYR A 66 -1.73 -12.70 -5.88
CA TYR A 66 -1.89 -11.25 -5.87
C TYR A 66 -3.05 -10.80 -6.78
N ARG A 67 -3.16 -11.34 -7.99
CA ARG A 67 -4.29 -11.05 -8.89
C ARG A 67 -5.64 -11.51 -8.33
N GLN A 68 -5.68 -12.61 -7.58
CA GLN A 68 -6.89 -13.04 -6.87
C GLN A 68 -7.26 -12.07 -5.73
N ILE A 69 -6.27 -11.57 -4.99
CA ILE A 69 -6.47 -10.53 -3.98
C ILE A 69 -7.05 -9.27 -4.63
N LEU A 70 -6.48 -8.83 -5.76
CA LEU A 70 -6.99 -7.67 -6.51
C LEU A 70 -8.44 -7.87 -6.96
N ALA A 71 -8.77 -9.03 -7.52
CA ALA A 71 -10.14 -9.35 -7.93
C ALA A 71 -11.13 -9.30 -6.75
N GLY A 72 -10.69 -9.71 -5.56
CA GLY A 72 -11.47 -9.66 -4.33
C GLY A 72 -11.73 -8.25 -3.77
N LEU A 73 -11.03 -7.22 -4.27
CA LEU A 73 -11.29 -5.83 -3.86
C LEU A 73 -12.55 -5.24 -4.52
N GLY A 74 -13.01 -5.81 -5.62
CA GLY A 74 -14.17 -5.35 -6.40
C GLY A 74 -13.92 -4.07 -7.21
N ASP A 75 -14.99 -3.52 -7.78
CA ASP A 75 -14.97 -2.25 -8.52
C ASP A 75 -14.88 -1.05 -7.56
N VAL A 76 -13.67 -0.80 -7.07
CA VAL A 76 -13.36 0.40 -6.29
C VAL A 76 -12.81 1.45 -7.23
N ALA A 77 -13.49 2.59 -7.32
CA ALA A 77 -12.97 3.76 -8.01
C ALA A 77 -11.77 4.33 -7.22
N LEU A 78 -10.56 4.07 -7.71
CA LEU A 78 -9.31 4.55 -7.12
C LEU A 78 -8.77 5.74 -7.90
N ARG A 79 -8.12 6.67 -7.19
CA ARG A 79 -7.44 7.81 -7.82
C ARG A 79 -6.13 7.38 -8.46
N THR A 80 -5.46 6.40 -7.87
CA THR A 80 -4.26 5.79 -8.45
C THR A 80 -4.55 4.32 -8.80
N PRO A 81 -4.32 3.89 -10.05
CA PRO A 81 -4.53 2.49 -10.44
C PRO A 81 -3.60 1.56 -9.66
N LEU A 82 -4.13 0.40 -9.27
CA LEU A 82 -3.34 -0.65 -8.64
C LEU A 82 -2.35 -1.25 -9.64
N PRO A 83 -1.15 -1.67 -9.20
CA PRO A 83 -0.26 -2.49 -10.03
C PRO A 83 -0.98 -3.78 -10.41
N SER A 84 -0.98 -4.15 -11.69
CA SER A 84 -1.67 -5.36 -12.16
C SER A 84 -0.90 -6.66 -11.89
N SER A 85 0.38 -6.55 -11.51
CA SER A 85 1.29 -7.67 -11.29
C SER A 85 2.37 -7.29 -10.28
N ILE A 86 2.93 -8.31 -9.62
CA ILE A 86 4.09 -8.21 -8.71
C ILE A 86 5.29 -9.04 -9.21
N ALA A 87 5.20 -9.64 -10.39
CA ALA A 87 6.24 -10.53 -10.93
C ALA A 87 7.62 -9.87 -11.03
N GLN A 88 7.68 -8.53 -11.16
CA GLN A 88 8.92 -7.76 -11.20
C GLN A 88 9.21 -6.97 -9.92
N GLY A 89 8.40 -7.15 -8.88
CA GLY A 89 8.30 -6.22 -7.76
C GLY A 89 7.46 -5.01 -8.13
N ALA A 90 6.51 -4.62 -7.27
CA ALA A 90 5.61 -3.52 -7.52
C ALA A 90 5.69 -2.46 -6.42
N VAL A 91 5.67 -1.19 -6.82
CA VAL A 91 5.43 -0.07 -5.92
C VAL A 91 4.05 0.48 -6.22
N TYR A 92 3.17 0.49 -5.23
CA TYR A 92 1.91 1.21 -5.30
C TYR A 92 2.06 2.56 -4.57
N LEU A 93 1.93 3.65 -5.32
CA LEU A 93 1.95 5.01 -4.83
C LEU A 93 0.53 5.55 -4.69
N ALA A 94 -0.13 5.16 -3.61
CA ALA A 94 -1.53 5.51 -3.38
C ALA A 94 -1.72 7.02 -3.16
N ALA A 95 -2.82 7.56 -3.67
CA ALA A 95 -3.31 8.85 -3.20
C ALA A 95 -3.78 8.73 -1.73
N PRO A 96 -3.77 9.83 -0.94
CA PRO A 96 -4.18 9.77 0.47
C PRO A 96 -5.63 9.32 0.63
N GLN A 97 -6.47 9.67 -0.34
CA GLN A 97 -7.89 9.31 -0.33
C GLN A 97 -8.15 7.82 -0.57
N ASP A 98 -7.17 7.10 -1.12
CA ASP A 98 -7.25 5.66 -1.35
C ASP A 98 -6.73 4.86 -0.13
N ALA A 99 -6.33 5.53 0.96
CA ALA A 99 -5.59 4.92 2.07
C ALA A 99 -6.25 3.70 2.70
N ALA A 100 -7.56 3.74 2.95
CA ALA A 100 -8.26 2.60 3.54
C ALA A 100 -8.19 1.35 2.66
N ILE A 101 -8.31 1.52 1.34
CA ILE A 101 -8.24 0.42 0.37
C ILE A 101 -6.80 -0.05 0.20
N ALA A 102 -5.85 0.88 0.15
CA ALA A 102 -4.42 0.59 0.07
C ALA A 102 -3.95 -0.22 1.29
N ILE A 103 -4.35 0.16 2.51
CA ILE A 103 -4.04 -0.57 3.75
C ILE A 103 -4.66 -1.96 3.73
N ARG A 104 -5.91 -2.08 3.27
CA ARG A 104 -6.58 -3.37 3.12
C ARG A 104 -5.82 -4.29 2.17
N LEU A 105 -5.41 -3.79 1.01
CA LEU A 105 -4.61 -4.54 0.04
C LEU A 105 -3.28 -5.00 0.65
N ALA A 106 -2.50 -4.09 1.23
CA ALA A 106 -1.21 -4.43 1.84
C ALA A 106 -1.37 -5.45 2.99
N SER A 107 -2.43 -5.32 3.79
CA SER A 107 -2.75 -6.28 4.86
C SER A 107 -3.14 -7.66 4.33
N GLN A 108 -3.87 -7.74 3.22
CA GLN A 108 -4.20 -9.00 2.56
C GLN A 108 -2.95 -9.66 1.97
N ILE A 109 -2.08 -8.90 1.32
CA ILE A 109 -0.78 -9.36 0.83
C ILE A 109 0.08 -9.91 1.97
N ALA A 110 0.15 -9.18 3.09
CA ALA A 110 0.91 -9.62 4.26
C ALA A 110 0.38 -10.95 4.83
N ARG A 111 -0.94 -11.12 4.89
CA ARG A 111 -1.59 -12.34 5.38
C ARG A 111 -1.45 -13.53 4.42
N ALA A 112 -1.45 -13.26 3.12
CA ALA A 112 -1.19 -14.26 2.08
C ALA A 112 0.26 -14.78 2.15
N GLY A 113 1.16 -14.07 2.83
CA GLY A 113 2.55 -14.50 2.94
C GLY A 113 3.32 -14.40 1.63
N LEU A 114 2.89 -13.52 0.72
CA LEU A 114 3.60 -13.28 -0.55
C LEU A 114 5.05 -12.87 -0.28
N ARG A 115 5.94 -13.19 -1.22
CA ARG A 115 7.38 -12.96 -1.06
C ARG A 115 7.69 -11.53 -0.55
N PRO A 116 8.48 -11.40 0.54
CA PRO A 116 8.93 -10.10 1.01
C PRO A 116 9.63 -9.30 -0.10
N GLY A 117 9.20 -8.05 -0.30
CA GLY A 117 9.72 -7.19 -1.36
C GLY A 117 9.01 -7.32 -2.71
N ALA A 118 8.07 -8.26 -2.87
CA ALA A 118 7.24 -8.33 -4.08
C ALA A 118 6.34 -7.11 -4.26
N PHE A 119 5.95 -6.48 -3.16
CA PHE A 119 5.05 -5.34 -3.15
C PHE A 119 5.50 -4.32 -2.09
N ALA A 120 5.39 -3.04 -2.45
CA ALA A 120 5.58 -1.91 -1.55
C ALA A 120 4.37 -0.96 -1.67
N LEU A 121 3.86 -0.49 -0.53
CA LEU A 121 2.84 0.57 -0.46
C LEU A 121 3.44 1.82 0.15
N LEU A 122 3.31 2.94 -0.57
CA LEU A 122 3.59 4.28 -0.09
C LEU A 122 2.47 5.25 -0.50
N TYR A 123 2.50 6.47 0.06
CA TYR A 123 1.53 7.53 -0.25
C TYR A 123 2.20 8.72 -0.92
N GLN A 124 1.56 9.30 -1.92
CA GLN A 124 2.00 10.54 -2.57
C GLN A 124 0.86 11.57 -2.62
N ALA A 125 1.20 12.85 -2.77
CA ALA A 125 0.23 13.95 -2.79
C ALA A 125 -0.60 13.97 -4.09
#